data_AF-A0A7V5WLD2-F1
#
_entry.id   AF-A0A7V5WLD2-F1
#
_cell.length_a   1.000
_cell.length_b   1.000
_cell.length_c   1.000
_cell.angle_alpha   90.00
_cell.angle_beta   90.00
_cell.angle_gamma   90.00
#
_symmetry.space_group_name_H-M   'P 1'
#
loop_
_entity.id
_entity.type
_entity.pdbx_description
1 polymer ?
#
loop_
_entity_poly.entity_id
_entity_poly.type
_entity_poly.pdbx_seq_one_letter_code
_entity_poly.pdbx_strand_id
1 'polypeptide(L)' 'MKKFFRKSIDFSKVATLVYHLPDGPALSVEMEGLEDIIDIDMEIGHICDTSEIDGVVHFFPRGNA' A
#
# COMPACT_ATOMS: atom_id res chain seq x y z
N MET A 1 24.03 9.99 -1.64
CA MET A 1 23.24 8.95 -0.91
C MET A 1 21.88 9.55 -0.58
N LYS A 2 20.82 9.23 -1.35
CA LYS A 2 19.46 9.69 -1.04
C LYS A 2 18.94 8.84 0.13
N LYS A 3 18.83 9.45 1.31
CA LYS A 3 18.20 8.84 2.49
C LYS A 3 16.71 8.65 2.16
N PHE A 4 16.33 7.44 1.78
CA PHE A 4 14.93 7.04 1.71
C PHE A 4 14.41 6.90 3.14
N PHE A 5 13.95 8.00 3.73
CA PHE A 5 13.04 7.92 4.85
C PHE A 5 11.70 7.39 4.31
N ARG A 6 11.62 6.09 4.04
CA ARG A 6 10.32 5.41 3.97
C ARG A 6 9.78 5.52 5.39
N LYS A 7 8.82 6.42 5.61
CA LYS A 7 7.95 6.29 6.79
C LYS A 7 7.46 4.85 6.79
N SER A 8 7.69 4.13 7.89
CA SER A 8 7.05 2.84 8.10
C SER A 8 5.55 3.10 8.11
N ILE A 9 4.82 2.42 7.24
CA ILE A 9 3.36 2.45 7.22
C ILE A 9 2.89 1.64 8.42
N ASP A 10 2.02 2.21 9.22
CA ASP A 10 1.42 1.55 10.37
C ASP A 10 0.16 0.80 9.91
N PHE A 11 0.33 -0.46 9.53
CA PHE A 11 -0.77 -1.29 9.01
C PHE A 11 -1.89 -1.55 10.01
N SER A 12 -1.66 -1.34 11.32
CA SER A 12 -2.73 -1.44 12.34
C SER A 12 -3.83 -0.39 12.18
N LYS A 13 -3.55 0.68 11.43
CA LYS A 13 -4.50 1.77 11.14
C LYS A 13 -5.11 1.69 9.74
N VAL A 14 -4.67 0.72 8.95
CA VAL A 14 -5.12 0.55 7.57
C VAL A 14 -6.34 -0.34 7.60
N ALA A 15 -7.48 0.20 7.20
CA ALA A 15 -8.72 -0.55 7.00
C ALA A 15 -8.72 -1.23 5.63
N THR A 16 -8.14 -0.59 4.60
CA THR A 16 -8.15 -1.11 3.23
C THR A 16 -6.83 -0.88 2.53
N LEU A 17 -6.32 -1.92 1.90
CA LEU A 17 -5.15 -1.87 1.03
C LEU A 17 -5.61 -1.93 -0.42
N VAL A 18 -5.16 -0.96 -1.23
CA VAL A 18 -5.51 -0.87 -2.65
C VAL A 18 -4.25 -1.02 -3.48
N TYR A 19 -4.18 -2.05 -4.32
CA TYR A 19 -3.09 -2.29 -5.25
C TYR A 19 -3.52 -1.97 -6.68
N HIS A 20 -2.91 -0.96 -7.29
CA HIS A 20 -3.19 -0.56 -8.67
C HIS A 20 -2.38 -1.41 -9.64
N LEU A 21 -3.03 -2.18 -10.50
CA LEU A 21 -2.36 -2.95 -11.54
C LEU A 21 -1.87 -2.04 -12.68
N PRO A 22 -0.78 -2.40 -13.40
CA PRO A 22 -0.25 -1.66 -14.54
C PRO A 22 -1.29 -1.27 -15.60
N ASP A 23 -2.29 -2.12 -15.81
CA ASP A 23 -3.26 -1.96 -16.89
C ASP A 23 -4.52 -1.17 -16.48
N GLY A 24 -4.54 -0.59 -15.27
CA GLY A 24 -5.62 0.27 -14.78
C GLY A 24 -6.58 -0.32 -13.73
N PRO A 25 -6.84 -1.64 -13.65
CA PRO A 25 -7.65 -2.18 -12.56
C PRO A 25 -6.95 -2.03 -11.20
N ALA A 26 -7.73 -1.96 -10.13
CA ALA A 26 -7.21 -1.97 -8.76
C ALA A 26 -7.78 -3.15 -7.97
N LEU A 27 -6.95 -3.74 -7.12
CA LEU A 27 -7.33 -4.78 -6.17
C LEU A 27 -7.47 -4.13 -4.80
N SER A 28 -8.66 -4.16 -4.20
CA SER A 28 -8.91 -3.70 -2.84
C SER A 28 -9.03 -4.89 -1.89
N VAL A 29 -8.26 -4.86 -0.82
CA VAL A 29 -8.27 -5.87 0.24
C VAL A 29 -8.60 -5.18 1.55
N GLU A 30 -9.68 -5.63 2.20
CA GLU A 30 -9.99 -5.21 3.56
C GLU A 30 -9.00 -5.87 4.52
N MET A 31 -8.41 -5.10 5.41
CA MET A 31 -7.33 -5.56 6.29
C MET A 31 -7.83 -6.33 7.51
N GLU A 32 -9.15 -6.36 7.73
CA GLU A 32 -9.76 -7.02 8.89
C GLU A 32 -9.37 -8.51 8.93
N GLY A 33 -8.52 -8.88 9.91
CA GLY A 33 -8.02 -10.23 10.09
C GLY A 33 -6.88 -10.67 9.15
N LEU A 34 -6.34 -9.76 8.33
CA LEU A 34 -5.22 -10.02 7.41
C LEU A 34 -3.90 -9.33 7.85
N GLU A 35 -3.91 -8.64 8.97
CA GLU A 35 -2.78 -7.86 9.54
C GLU A 35 -1.46 -8.64 9.61
N ASP A 36 -1.52 -9.94 9.91
CA ASP A 36 -0.35 -10.82 10.08
C ASP A 36 0.04 -11.62 8.82
N ILE A 37 -0.78 -11.58 7.77
CA ILE A 37 -0.65 -12.45 6.59
C ILE A 37 -0.02 -11.71 5.41
N ILE A 38 0.01 -10.38 5.46
CA ILE A 38 0.39 -9.53 4.35
C ILE A 38 1.92 -9.32 4.35
N ASP A 39 2.64 -10.30 3.80
CA ASP A 39 4.04 -10.14 3.39
C ASP A 39 4.06 -9.47 2.01
N ILE A 40 4.07 -8.14 1.99
CA ILE A 40 4.04 -7.32 0.77
C ILE A 40 5.42 -7.35 0.11
N ASP A 41 5.80 -8.49 -0.45
CA ASP A 41 6.88 -8.58 -1.46
C ASP A 41 6.35 -8.18 -2.84
N MET A 42 5.61 -7.06 -2.87
CA MET A 42 5.16 -6.47 -4.12
C MET A 42 6.31 -5.64 -4.68
N GLU A 43 6.43 -5.54 -6.00
CA GLU A 43 7.37 -4.61 -6.64
C GLU A 43 6.90 -3.16 -6.44
N ILE A 44 6.92 -2.69 -5.20
CA ILE A 44 6.37 -1.41 -4.78
C ILE A 44 7.15 -0.30 -5.49
N GLY A 45 6.48 0.35 -6.44
CA GLY A 45 6.92 1.60 -7.03
C GLY A 45 6.60 2.75 -6.08
N HIS A 46 5.40 3.31 -6.20
CA HIS A 46 4.91 4.39 -5.36
C HIS A 46 3.92 3.90 -4.31
N ILE A 47 3.93 4.54 -3.14
CA ILE A 47 2.94 4.32 -2.08
C ILE A 47 2.30 5.67 -1.77
N CYS A 48 0.97 5.69 -1.74
CA CYS A 48 0.19 6.82 -1.22
C CYS A 48 -0.51 6.33 0.05
N ASP A 49 -0.07 6.84 1.18
CA ASP A 49 -0.62 6.51 2.50
C ASP A 49 -1.63 7.59 2.91
N THR A 50 -2.92 7.24 2.89
CA THR A 50 -4.02 8.08 3.38
C THR A 50 -4.67 7.45 4.61
N SER A 51 -4.00 6.51 5.27
CA SER A 51 -4.55 5.75 6.41
C SER A 51 -5.04 6.64 7.55
N GLU A 52 -4.37 7.76 7.80
CA GLU A 52 -4.75 8.75 8.82
C GLU A 52 -5.99 9.59 8.45
N ILE A 53 -6.46 9.52 7.20
CA ILE A 53 -7.63 10.26 6.70
C ILE A 53 -8.82 9.31 6.52
N ASP A 54 -8.63 8.23 5.77
CA ASP A 54 -9.70 7.31 5.35
C ASP A 54 -9.40 5.83 5.63
N GLY A 55 -8.27 5.54 6.29
CA GLY A 55 -7.84 4.16 6.55
C GLY A 55 -7.32 3.44 5.31
N VAL A 56 -7.03 4.14 4.21
CA VAL A 56 -6.64 3.51 2.94
C VAL A 56 -5.15 3.68 2.65
N VAL A 57 -4.51 2.64 2.12
CA VAL A 57 -3.15 2.72 1.55
C VAL A 57 -3.17 2.24 0.11
N HIS A 58 -2.65 3.06 -0.79
CA HIS A 58 -2.54 2.73 -2.21
C HIS A 58 -1.10 2.36 -2.59
N PHE A 59 -0.95 1.21 -3.23
CA PHE A 59 0.28 0.71 -3.81
C PHE A 59 0.22 0.80 -5.33
N PHE A 60 1.29 1.35 -5.90
CA PHE A 60 1.49 1.45 -7.34
C PHE A 60 2.78 0.70 -7.69
N PRO A 61 2.73 -0.36 -8.51
CA PRO A 61 3.91 -1.09 -8.95
C PRO A 61 4.86 -0.20 -9.75
N ARG A 62 6.14 -0.58 -9.80
CA ARG A 62 7.12 0.11 -10.65
C ARG A 62 6.66 0.10 -12.11
N GLY A 63 6.80 1.25 -12.78
CA GLY A 63 6.33 1.45 -14.15
C GLY A 63 4.89 1.95 -14.24
N ASN A 64 4.17 2.02 -13.12
CA ASN A 64 2.86 2.66 -13.01
C ASN A 64 3.03 4.03 -12.35
N ALA A 65 3.18 5.07 -13.17
CA ALA A 65 3.18 6.49 -12.80
C ALA A 65 2.95 7.37 -14.04
#